data_AF-A0A9P0BU80-F1
#
_entry.id   AF-A0A9P0BU80-F1
#
_cell.length_a   1.000
_cell.length_b   1.000
_cell.length_c   1.000
_cell.angle_alpha   90.00
_cell.angle_beta   90.00
_cell.angle_gamma   90.00
#
_symmetry.space_group_name_H-M   'P 1'
#
loop_
_entity.id
_entity.type
_entity.pdbx_description
1 polymer ?
#
loop_
_entity_poly.entity_id
_entity_poly.type
_entity_poly.pdbx_seq_one_letter_code
_entity_poly.pdbx_strand_id
1 'polypeptide(L)'
;MQILIENPDVNELGYVIAIANLNDKHDRSAPSHYHWKILKCRMIIFSNSTILACPDKNDLKQVHIIFNKSGDDYDKINSLFLKFSLVQDGGIQLVTPEIFRLCFHYTMTARLAPIWSALGDNYLINNRDFLTQKGPQEGVQFEISVNDAYTIIEIKAVKLNLMVTEKDFFPGEWIRVLPSLNKAIVDENYETLPEVAKFKSYKDLRRHWKNIHGYRLPEEETSYYTIQFWRGEPLLYPKLCVIRNFPIVTPVPKSLEILKLLE
;
A
#
# COMPACT_ATOMS: atom_id res chain seq x y z
N MET A 1 -23.17 -0.45 1.55
CA MET A 1 -23.18 -1.91 1.33
C MET A 1 -22.38 -2.59 2.43
N GLN A 2 -22.72 -3.82 2.81
CA GLN A 2 -21.95 -4.62 3.76
C GLN A 2 -21.63 -5.96 3.11
N ILE A 3 -20.37 -6.38 3.17
CA ILE A 3 -19.93 -7.71 2.72
C ILE A 3 -19.61 -8.51 3.97
N LEU A 4 -20.22 -9.69 4.07
CA LEU A 4 -19.95 -10.67 5.13
C LEU A 4 -19.14 -11.83 4.52
N ILE A 5 -17.97 -12.09 5.09
CA ILE A 5 -17.08 -13.18 4.69
C ILE A 5 -16.96 -14.11 5.89
N GLU A 6 -17.22 -15.39 5.71
CA GLU A 6 -16.97 -16.40 6.73
C GLU A 6 -15.45 -16.60 6.87
N ASN A 7 -14.96 -16.54 8.10
CA ASN A 7 -13.55 -16.74 8.38
C ASN A 7 -13.22 -18.24 8.35
N PRO A 8 -12.02 -18.61 7.88
CA PRO A 8 -11.52 -19.96 8.10
C PRO A 8 -11.45 -20.27 9.60
N ASP A 9 -11.60 -21.54 9.96
CA ASP A 9 -11.41 -21.97 11.35
C ASP A 9 -10.01 -21.51 11.84
N VAL A 10 -9.98 -20.76 12.93
CA VAL A 10 -8.74 -20.26 13.55
C VAL A 10 -7.78 -21.41 13.88
N ASN A 11 -8.32 -22.60 14.16
CA ASN A 11 -7.51 -23.81 14.39
C ASN A 11 -6.85 -24.35 13.12
N GLU A 12 -7.35 -24.00 11.94
CA GLU A 12 -6.73 -24.32 10.66
C GLU A 12 -5.72 -23.25 10.22
N LEU A 13 -5.74 -22.06 10.81
CA LEU A 13 -4.80 -21.00 10.44
C LEU A 13 -3.51 -21.02 11.25
N GLY A 14 -2.41 -20.73 10.58
CA GLY A 14 -1.08 -20.54 11.16
C GLY A 14 -0.59 -19.12 10.90
N TYR A 15 0.16 -18.57 11.84
CA TYR A 15 0.82 -17.28 11.70
C TYR A 15 2.33 -17.42 11.92
N VAL A 16 3.13 -16.81 11.03
CA VAL A 16 4.58 -16.74 11.16
C VAL A 16 5.08 -15.32 10.90
N ILE A 17 6.22 -15.00 11.50
CA ILE A 17 7.00 -13.80 11.19
C ILE A 17 8.12 -14.22 10.25
N ALA A 18 8.27 -13.50 9.14
CA ALA A 18 9.38 -13.68 8.21
C ALA A 18 10.27 -12.43 8.20
N ILE A 19 11.59 -12.63 8.21
CA ILE A 19 12.59 -11.57 8.20
C ILE A 19 13.17 -11.43 6.80
N ALA A 20 13.02 -10.25 6.21
CA ALA A 20 13.69 -9.93 4.95
C ALA A 20 15.21 -9.82 5.16
N ASN A 21 15.98 -10.59 4.40
CA ASN A 21 17.43 -10.49 4.42
C ASN A 21 17.86 -9.12 3.88
N LEU A 22 18.49 -8.31 4.73
CA LEU A 22 18.97 -6.97 4.37
C LEU A 22 20.27 -6.96 3.58
N ASN A 23 21.00 -8.08 3.59
CA ASN A 23 22.21 -8.27 2.81
C ASN A 23 21.91 -8.81 1.41
N ASP A 24 20.65 -9.18 1.13
CA ASP A 24 20.23 -9.54 -0.22
C ASP A 24 20.37 -8.32 -1.15
N LYS A 25 20.67 -8.56 -2.42
CA LYS A 25 20.84 -7.48 -3.39
C LYS A 25 19.48 -6.82 -3.63
N HIS A 26 19.30 -5.63 -3.08
CA HIS A 26 18.07 -4.87 -3.25
C HIS A 26 17.76 -4.64 -4.75
N ASP A 27 16.49 -4.88 -5.10
CA ASP A 27 15.95 -4.39 -6.36
C ASP A 27 16.02 -2.85 -6.36
N ARG A 28 16.32 -2.26 -7.51
CA ARG A 28 16.44 -0.80 -7.67
C ARG A 28 15.15 -0.07 -7.28
N SER A 29 14.01 -0.75 -7.34
CA SER A 29 12.71 -0.23 -6.90
C SER A 29 12.53 -0.20 -5.38
N ALA A 30 13.50 -0.65 -4.59
CA ALA A 30 13.42 -0.71 -3.12
C ALA A 30 14.70 -0.15 -2.48
N PRO A 31 14.89 1.18 -2.49
CA PRO A 31 16.16 1.82 -2.15
C PRO A 31 16.51 1.84 -0.66
N SER A 32 15.66 1.29 0.22
CA SER A 32 15.92 1.21 1.66
C SER A 32 15.45 -0.13 2.22
N HIS A 33 15.92 -0.50 3.40
CA HIS A 33 15.47 -1.72 4.09
C HIS A 33 13.97 -1.72 4.36
N TYR A 34 13.40 -0.55 4.70
CA TYR A 34 11.96 -0.38 4.84
C TYR A 34 11.20 -0.75 3.55
N HIS A 35 11.63 -0.22 2.40
CA HIS A 35 11.02 -0.54 1.10
C HIS A 35 11.26 -2.00 0.69
N TRP A 36 12.38 -2.57 1.10
CA TRP A 36 12.73 -3.96 0.80
C TRP A 36 11.76 -4.94 1.44
N LYS A 37 11.48 -4.79 2.73
CA LYS A 37 10.45 -5.56 3.44
C LYS A 37 9.10 -5.47 2.74
N ILE A 38 8.67 -4.27 2.35
CA ILE A 38 7.39 -4.06 1.64
C ILE A 38 7.38 -4.83 0.32
N LEU A 39 8.45 -4.73 -0.46
CA LEU A 39 8.59 -5.45 -1.73
C LEU A 39 8.49 -6.96 -1.52
N LYS A 40 9.21 -7.52 -0.53
CA LYS A 40 9.18 -8.96 -0.21
C LYS A 40 7.79 -9.41 0.23
N CYS A 41 7.11 -8.63 1.08
CA CYS A 41 5.73 -8.90 1.48
C CYS A 41 4.78 -8.98 0.27
N ARG A 42 4.85 -8.01 -0.64
CA ARG A 42 4.03 -8.01 -1.86
C ARG A 42 4.36 -9.18 -2.77
N MET A 43 5.65 -9.53 -2.91
CA MET A 43 6.05 -10.71 -3.68
C MET A 43 5.42 -12.00 -3.13
N ILE A 44 5.32 -12.16 -1.81
CA ILE A 44 4.60 -13.29 -1.19
C ILE A 44 3.12 -13.26 -1.57
N ILE A 45 2.44 -12.12 -1.36
CA ILE A 45 1.00 -11.94 -1.62
C ILE A 45 0.62 -12.31 -3.06
N PHE A 46 1.46 -11.93 -4.03
CA PHE A 46 1.21 -12.18 -5.46
C PHE A 46 1.74 -13.52 -5.96
N SER A 47 2.48 -14.27 -5.13
CA SER A 47 2.97 -15.62 -5.48
C SER A 47 2.06 -16.73 -4.96
N ASN A 48 1.24 -16.48 -3.94
CA ASN A 48 0.25 -17.43 -3.47
C ASN A 48 -1.07 -16.74 -3.08
N SER A 49 -2.15 -17.16 -3.71
CA SER A 49 -3.49 -16.59 -3.52
C SER A 49 -4.14 -16.90 -2.17
N THR A 50 -3.73 -17.97 -1.50
CA THR A 50 -4.32 -18.44 -0.22
C THR A 50 -3.72 -17.75 1.01
N ILE A 51 -2.59 -17.06 0.84
CA ILE A 51 -1.87 -16.40 1.93
C ILE A 51 -2.37 -14.97 2.15
N LEU A 52 -2.43 -14.56 3.41
CA LEU A 52 -2.52 -13.16 3.80
C LEU A 52 -1.20 -12.70 4.39
N ALA A 53 -0.73 -11.51 4.05
CA ALA A 53 0.47 -10.94 4.65
C ALA A 53 0.38 -9.42 4.82
N CYS A 54 1.18 -8.88 5.73
CA CYS A 54 1.44 -7.45 5.82
C CYS A 54 2.88 -7.17 6.29
N PRO A 55 3.50 -6.07 5.85
CA PRO A 55 4.77 -5.65 6.40
C PRO A 55 4.55 -5.05 7.80
N ASP A 56 5.44 -5.33 8.75
CA ASP A 56 5.39 -4.73 10.09
C ASP A 56 5.48 -3.19 9.99
N LYS A 57 4.80 -2.44 10.86
CA LYS A 57 4.83 -0.96 10.81
C LYS A 57 6.07 -0.36 11.47
N ASN A 58 6.60 -1.01 12.50
CA ASN A 58 7.63 -0.51 13.40
C ASN A 58 9.01 -1.16 13.12
N ASP A 59 9.04 -2.43 12.70
CA ASP A 59 10.28 -3.14 12.38
C ASP A 59 10.66 -2.97 10.90
N LEU A 60 11.95 -2.82 10.60
CA LEU A 60 12.44 -2.56 9.24
C LEU A 60 12.48 -3.79 8.31
N LYS A 61 12.31 -5.00 8.85
CA LYS A 61 12.60 -6.28 8.18
C LYS A 61 11.45 -7.29 8.26
N GLN A 62 10.60 -7.20 9.27
CA GLN A 62 9.57 -8.19 9.57
C GLN A 62 8.35 -8.12 8.63
N VAL A 63 7.88 -9.28 8.21
CA VAL A 63 6.64 -9.49 7.46
C VAL A 63 5.79 -10.50 8.22
N HIS A 64 4.55 -10.14 8.50
CA HIS A 64 3.55 -11.02 9.11
C HIS A 64 2.86 -11.82 8.01
N ILE A 65 2.73 -13.14 8.20
CA ILE A 65 2.18 -14.04 7.19
C ILE A 65 1.22 -15.02 7.85
N ILE A 66 -0.01 -15.09 7.33
CA ILE A 66 -1.06 -16.03 7.73
C ILE A 66 -1.30 -17.01 6.59
N PHE A 67 -1.46 -18.28 6.94
CA PHE A 67 -1.59 -19.38 5.99
C PHE A 67 -2.48 -20.51 6.54
N ASN A 68 -2.93 -21.41 5.67
CA ASN A 68 -3.69 -22.58 6.07
C ASN A 68 -2.75 -23.75 6.46
N LYS A 69 -2.86 -24.26 7.69
CA LYS A 69 -2.09 -25.38 8.23
C LYS A 69 -2.54 -26.73 7.69
N SER A 70 -3.81 -26.87 7.34
CA SER A 70 -4.43 -28.13 6.90
C SER A 70 -4.11 -28.48 5.44
N GLY A 71 -3.43 -27.58 4.71
CA GLY A 71 -3.03 -27.77 3.31
C GLY A 71 -1.51 -27.72 3.08
N ASP A 72 -1.12 -27.45 1.83
CA ASP A 72 0.29 -27.36 1.40
C ASP A 72 0.86 -25.93 1.47
N ASP A 73 0.12 -24.99 2.09
CA ASP A 73 0.55 -23.58 2.15
C ASP A 73 1.87 -23.42 2.88
N TYR A 74 2.12 -24.19 3.94
CA TYR A 74 3.37 -24.09 4.69
C TYR A 74 4.58 -24.47 3.83
N ASP A 75 4.48 -25.53 3.02
CA ASP A 75 5.55 -25.95 2.11
C ASP A 75 5.75 -24.94 0.98
N LYS A 76 4.65 -24.39 0.44
CA LYS A 76 4.69 -23.28 -0.53
C LYS A 76 5.38 -22.06 0.06
N ILE A 77 5.05 -21.69 1.29
CA ILE A 77 5.66 -20.54 1.99
C ILE A 77 7.15 -20.74 2.17
N ASN A 78 7.58 -21.91 2.65
CA ASN A 78 9.00 -22.22 2.80
C ASN A 78 9.74 -22.15 1.46
N SER A 79 9.13 -22.62 0.39
CA SER A 79 9.68 -22.49 -0.97
C SER A 79 9.82 -21.03 -1.39
N LEU A 80 8.83 -20.19 -1.07
CA LEU A 80 8.89 -18.75 -1.33
C LEU A 80 9.92 -18.05 -0.45
N PHE A 81 10.12 -18.49 0.80
CA PHE A 81 11.15 -17.94 1.68
C PHE A 81 12.55 -18.14 1.12
N LEU A 82 12.84 -19.34 0.64
CA LEU A 82 14.10 -19.62 -0.07
C LEU A 82 14.23 -18.76 -1.33
N LYS A 83 13.19 -18.73 -2.17
CA LYS A 83 13.18 -17.98 -3.43
C LYS A 83 13.37 -16.48 -3.23
N PHE A 84 12.82 -15.92 -2.16
CA PHE A 84 12.81 -14.48 -1.90
C PHE A 84 13.74 -14.07 -0.77
N SER A 85 14.63 -14.94 -0.30
CA SER A 85 15.59 -14.63 0.76
C SER A 85 14.92 -14.05 2.01
N LEU A 86 13.84 -14.69 2.43
CA LEU A 86 13.19 -14.51 3.72
C LEU A 86 13.58 -15.66 4.64
N VAL A 87 13.60 -15.40 5.95
CA VAL A 87 13.82 -16.43 6.97
C VAL A 87 12.71 -16.35 7.99
N GLN A 88 12.12 -17.49 8.35
CA GLN A 88 11.14 -17.52 9.43
C GLN A 88 11.82 -17.19 10.77
N ASP A 89 11.21 -16.30 11.54
CA ASP A 89 11.61 -15.99 12.92
C ASP A 89 10.65 -16.66 13.89
N GLY A 90 11.20 -17.51 14.75
CA GLY A 90 10.42 -18.30 15.71
C GLY A 90 9.57 -19.42 15.09
N GLY A 91 8.65 -19.95 15.90
CA GLY A 91 7.71 -21.01 15.51
C GLY A 91 6.41 -20.48 14.92
N ILE A 92 5.55 -21.40 14.49
CA ILE A 92 4.18 -21.09 14.07
C ILE A 92 3.37 -20.69 15.31
N GLN A 93 2.68 -19.57 15.21
CA GLN A 93 1.86 -18.95 16.26
C GLN A 93 0.37 -19.04 15.92
N LEU A 94 -0.46 -18.82 16.93
CA LEU A 94 -1.91 -18.66 16.74
C LEU A 94 -2.23 -17.31 16.11
N VAL A 95 -3.26 -17.29 15.27
CA VAL A 95 -3.73 -16.07 14.63
C VAL A 95 -4.63 -15.30 15.60
N THR A 96 -4.29 -14.04 15.87
CA THR A 96 -5.15 -13.13 16.63
C THR A 96 -6.05 -12.34 15.67
N PRO A 97 -7.24 -11.87 16.11
CA PRO A 97 -8.11 -11.04 15.27
C PRO A 97 -7.42 -9.76 14.76
N GLU A 98 -6.53 -9.16 15.57
CA GLU A 98 -5.73 -7.99 15.19
C GLU A 98 -4.80 -8.30 14.01
N ILE A 99 -4.01 -9.38 14.11
CA ILE A 99 -3.07 -9.78 13.04
C ILE A 99 -3.83 -10.21 11.79
N PHE A 100 -4.94 -10.94 11.94
CA PHE A 100 -5.81 -11.28 10.82
C PHE A 100 -6.30 -10.02 10.10
N ARG A 101 -6.86 -9.05 10.83
CA ARG A 101 -7.36 -7.79 10.27
C ARG A 101 -6.27 -7.02 9.54
N LEU A 102 -5.06 -6.92 10.11
CA LEU A 102 -3.92 -6.23 9.49
C LEU A 102 -3.46 -6.91 8.19
N CYS A 103 -3.25 -8.23 8.22
CA CYS A 103 -2.85 -9.00 7.05
C CYS A 103 -3.93 -8.99 5.97
N PHE A 104 -5.20 -9.12 6.36
CA PHE A 104 -6.34 -9.06 5.45
C PHE A 104 -6.47 -7.68 4.78
N HIS A 105 -6.43 -6.59 5.56
CA HIS A 105 -6.47 -5.22 5.03
C HIS A 105 -5.35 -4.96 4.01
N TYR A 106 -4.11 -5.28 4.38
CA TYR A 106 -2.96 -5.04 3.50
C TYR A 106 -3.02 -5.92 2.25
N THR A 107 -3.36 -7.20 2.40
CA THR A 107 -3.47 -8.13 1.26
C THR A 107 -4.58 -7.71 0.30
N MET A 108 -5.74 -7.34 0.83
CA MET A 108 -6.88 -6.88 0.04
C MET A 108 -6.51 -5.63 -0.76
N THR A 109 -6.01 -4.59 -0.09
CA THR A 109 -5.61 -3.34 -0.76
C THR A 109 -4.47 -3.55 -1.76
N ALA A 110 -3.52 -4.44 -1.46
CA ALA A 110 -2.45 -4.80 -2.39
C ALA A 110 -2.99 -5.46 -3.66
N ARG A 111 -3.91 -6.43 -3.53
CA ARG A 111 -4.49 -7.18 -4.66
C ARG A 111 -5.44 -6.35 -5.53
N LEU A 112 -6.13 -5.38 -4.93
CA LEU A 112 -7.07 -4.49 -5.61
C LEU A 112 -6.35 -3.42 -6.48
N ALA A 113 -5.11 -3.08 -6.13
CA ALA A 113 -4.30 -2.18 -6.93
C ALA A 113 -3.85 -2.82 -8.27
N PRO A 114 -3.72 -2.04 -9.36
CA PRO A 114 -3.83 -0.58 -9.40
C PRO A 114 -5.23 -0.06 -9.72
N ILE A 115 -6.19 -0.94 -10.06
CA ILE A 115 -7.54 -0.52 -10.49
C ILE A 115 -8.23 0.22 -9.34
N TRP A 116 -8.16 -0.36 -8.15
CA TRP A 116 -8.62 0.23 -6.90
C TRP A 116 -7.41 0.60 -6.05
N SER A 117 -6.95 1.84 -6.19
CA SER A 117 -5.75 2.35 -5.52
C SER A 117 -6.07 2.85 -4.11
N ALA A 118 -5.36 2.35 -3.11
CA ALA A 118 -5.55 2.75 -1.71
C ALA A 118 -5.10 4.19 -1.46
N LEU A 119 -5.88 4.95 -0.71
CA LEU A 119 -5.61 6.33 -0.31
C LEU A 119 -5.94 6.49 1.18
N GLY A 120 -4.97 6.97 1.97
CA GLY A 120 -5.06 6.92 3.41
C GLY A 120 -5.28 5.48 3.91
N ASP A 121 -5.96 5.34 5.04
CA ASP A 121 -6.18 4.02 5.67
C ASP A 121 -7.47 3.33 5.19
N ASN A 122 -8.44 4.08 4.66
CA ASN A 122 -9.82 3.62 4.48
C ASN A 122 -10.50 4.06 3.18
N TYR A 123 -9.75 4.52 2.17
CA TYR A 123 -10.31 4.83 0.86
C TYR A 123 -9.65 4.02 -0.25
N LEU A 124 -10.44 3.67 -1.27
CA LEU A 124 -9.96 3.15 -2.55
C LEU A 124 -10.49 4.06 -3.67
N ILE A 125 -9.60 4.49 -4.57
CA ILE A 125 -9.95 5.21 -5.80
C ILE A 125 -10.08 4.20 -6.94
N ASN A 126 -11.23 4.16 -7.62
CA ASN A 126 -11.44 3.33 -8.82
C ASN A 126 -10.95 4.04 -10.08
N ASN A 127 -9.63 4.17 -10.19
CA ASN A 127 -8.97 4.66 -11.38
C ASN A 127 -7.47 4.42 -11.21
N ARG A 128 -6.85 3.67 -12.11
CA ARG A 128 -5.39 3.41 -12.06
C ARG A 128 -4.54 4.61 -12.45
N ASP A 129 -5.12 5.58 -13.17
CA ASP A 129 -4.46 6.75 -13.74
C ASP A 129 -4.90 8.05 -13.01
N PHE A 130 -5.45 7.92 -11.79
CA PHE A 130 -6.05 9.02 -11.01
C PHE A 130 -5.10 10.18 -10.69
N LEU A 131 -3.79 9.96 -10.74
CA LEU A 131 -2.76 10.98 -10.44
C LEU A 131 -2.69 12.08 -11.51
N THR A 132 -3.15 11.80 -12.74
CA THR A 132 -3.15 12.76 -13.85
C THR A 132 -4.55 13.26 -14.22
N GLN A 133 -5.59 12.64 -13.66
CA GLN A 133 -6.97 13.00 -13.95
C GLN A 133 -7.43 14.20 -13.09
N LYS A 134 -8.11 15.14 -13.74
CA LYS A 134 -8.68 16.31 -13.07
C LYS A 134 -10.09 16.01 -12.57
N GLY A 135 -10.44 16.57 -11.42
CA GLY A 135 -11.78 16.49 -10.85
C GLY A 135 -12.07 15.22 -10.03
N PRO A 136 -13.32 15.07 -9.57
CA PRO A 136 -13.70 14.00 -8.63
C PRO A 136 -13.66 12.61 -9.26
N GLN A 137 -12.92 11.70 -8.62
CA GLN A 137 -12.79 10.29 -8.98
C GLN A 137 -13.84 9.44 -8.26
N GLU A 138 -14.31 8.36 -8.89
CA GLU A 138 -15.09 7.34 -8.19
C GLU A 138 -14.23 6.64 -7.16
N GLY A 139 -14.79 6.32 -6.01
CA GLY A 139 -14.11 5.57 -4.98
C GLY A 139 -15.06 4.99 -3.95
N VAL A 140 -14.48 4.28 -3.01
CA VAL A 140 -15.20 3.77 -1.84
C VAL A 140 -14.45 4.13 -0.58
N GLN A 141 -15.21 4.49 0.46
CA GLN A 141 -14.74 4.44 1.83
C GLN A 141 -15.09 3.05 2.37
N PHE A 142 -14.15 2.41 3.06
CA PHE A 142 -14.38 1.09 3.64
C PHE A 142 -13.88 0.97 5.08
N GLU A 143 -14.53 0.12 5.86
CA GLU A 143 -14.10 -0.25 7.22
C GLU A 143 -14.13 -1.78 7.35
N ILE A 144 -13.11 -2.34 8.01
CA ILE A 144 -12.96 -3.79 8.19
C ILE A 144 -13.04 -4.12 9.66
N SER A 145 -14.00 -4.96 10.02
CA SER A 145 -14.15 -5.54 11.36
C SER A 145 -14.01 -7.05 11.28
N VAL A 146 -13.30 -7.64 12.24
CA VAL A 146 -13.01 -9.08 12.28
C VAL A 146 -13.44 -9.61 13.65
N ASN A 147 -14.18 -10.71 13.65
CA ASN A 147 -14.40 -11.56 14.83
C ASN A 147 -13.96 -13.00 14.51
N ASP A 148 -14.19 -13.95 15.42
CA ASP A 148 -13.71 -15.32 15.23
C ASP A 148 -14.38 -16.06 14.05
N ALA A 149 -15.62 -15.72 13.71
CA ALA A 149 -16.41 -16.40 12.70
C ALA A 149 -16.51 -15.64 11.37
N TYR A 150 -16.42 -14.30 11.40
CA TYR A 150 -16.69 -13.47 10.23
C TYR A 150 -15.75 -12.26 10.13
N THR A 151 -15.44 -11.92 8.88
CA THR A 151 -14.90 -10.63 8.48
C THR A 151 -16.00 -9.82 7.81
N ILE A 152 -16.22 -8.62 8.32
CA ILE A 152 -17.21 -7.67 7.84
C ILE A 152 -16.49 -6.53 7.14
N ILE A 153 -16.88 -6.22 5.92
CA ILE A 153 -16.42 -5.04 5.19
C ILE A 153 -17.62 -4.12 4.96
N GLU A 154 -17.63 -2.98 5.63
CA GLU A 154 -18.59 -1.92 5.38
C GLU A 154 -18.07 -1.02 4.27
N ILE A 155 -18.89 -0.73 3.26
CA ILE A 155 -18.50 0.01 2.06
C ILE A 155 -19.51 1.12 1.79
N LYS A 156 -19.01 2.34 1.59
CA LYS A 156 -19.79 3.54 1.21
C LYS A 156 -19.21 4.11 -0.08
N ALA A 157 -20.04 4.35 -1.09
CA ALA A 157 -19.57 4.94 -2.32
C ALA A 157 -19.29 6.44 -2.10
N VAL A 158 -18.16 6.91 -2.61
CA VAL A 158 -17.72 8.30 -2.46
C VAL A 158 -17.13 8.83 -3.75
N LYS A 159 -17.13 10.15 -3.90
CA LYS A 159 -16.31 10.87 -4.87
C LYS A 159 -15.10 11.46 -4.17
N LEU A 160 -13.92 11.20 -4.68
CA LEU A 160 -12.63 11.66 -4.14
C LEU A 160 -11.99 12.67 -5.07
N ASN A 161 -11.75 13.89 -4.59
CA ASN A 161 -11.04 14.92 -5.36
C ASN A 161 -9.74 15.30 -4.65
N LEU A 162 -8.60 14.88 -5.21
CA LEU A 162 -7.26 15.10 -4.64
C LEU A 162 -6.80 16.57 -4.67
N MET A 163 -7.51 17.45 -5.41
CA MET A 163 -7.15 18.85 -5.56
C MET A 163 -5.69 19.04 -6.02
N VAL A 164 -5.27 18.24 -7.02
CA VAL A 164 -3.93 18.35 -7.62
C VAL A 164 -3.77 19.75 -8.21
N THR A 165 -2.65 20.38 -7.87
CA THR A 165 -2.34 21.77 -8.19
C THR A 165 -1.28 21.85 -9.27
N GLU A 166 -1.52 22.67 -10.28
CA GLU A 166 -0.50 23.01 -11.28
C GLU A 166 0.59 23.92 -10.69
N LYS A 167 0.25 24.72 -9.66
CA LYS A 167 1.22 25.56 -8.96
C LYS A 167 2.23 24.71 -8.22
N ASP A 168 3.50 25.06 -8.35
CA ASP A 168 4.59 24.45 -7.61
C ASP A 168 4.44 24.65 -6.09
N PHE A 169 5.16 23.83 -5.35
CA PHE A 169 5.32 23.95 -3.91
C PHE A 169 6.62 24.65 -3.59
N PHE A 170 6.63 25.43 -2.52
CA PHE A 170 7.81 26.20 -2.10
C PHE A 170 8.48 25.57 -0.87
N PRO A 171 9.80 25.69 -0.72
CA PRO A 171 10.50 25.30 0.51
C PRO A 171 9.82 25.87 1.77
N GLY A 172 9.68 25.04 2.81
CA GLY A 172 8.97 25.38 4.04
C GLY A 172 7.44 25.21 3.98
N GLU A 173 6.87 24.91 2.82
CA GLU A 173 5.42 24.72 2.68
C GLU A 173 4.95 23.39 3.29
N TRP A 174 3.83 23.43 4.00
CA TRP A 174 3.16 22.24 4.52
C TRP A 174 2.35 21.54 3.43
N ILE A 175 2.63 20.26 3.25
CA ILE A 175 1.97 19.40 2.27
C ILE A 175 1.52 18.07 2.88
N ARG A 176 0.89 17.24 2.06
CA ARG A 176 0.54 15.85 2.32
C ARG A 176 1.06 14.97 1.21
N VAL A 177 1.53 13.79 1.59
CA VAL A 177 2.18 12.85 0.67
C VAL A 177 1.34 11.60 0.49
N LEU A 178 1.15 11.19 -0.75
CA LEU A 178 0.45 9.96 -1.09
C LEU A 178 1.31 8.71 -0.83
N PRO A 179 0.73 7.52 -0.56
CA PRO A 179 -0.69 7.26 -0.36
C PRO A 179 -1.21 7.64 1.04
N SER A 180 -0.34 7.76 2.04
CA SER A 180 -0.74 7.83 3.47
C SER A 180 -1.37 9.15 3.89
N LEU A 181 -1.22 10.21 3.10
CA LEU A 181 -1.66 11.57 3.41
C LEU A 181 -0.98 12.17 4.65
N ASN A 182 0.17 11.60 5.03
CA ASN A 182 1.00 12.09 6.12
C ASN A 182 1.44 13.54 5.82
N LYS A 183 1.36 14.38 6.85
CA LYS A 183 1.77 15.78 6.78
C LYS A 183 3.30 15.86 6.80
N ALA A 184 3.86 16.68 5.92
CA ALA A 184 5.30 16.89 5.79
C ALA A 184 5.59 18.30 5.25
N ILE A 185 6.87 18.66 5.20
CA ILE A 185 7.34 19.96 4.72
C ILE A 185 8.14 19.77 3.43
N VAL A 186 7.97 20.66 2.47
CA VAL A 186 8.82 20.73 1.28
C VAL A 186 10.18 21.28 1.66
N ASP A 187 11.23 20.55 1.30
CA ASP A 187 12.61 20.93 1.57
C ASP A 187 13.20 21.63 0.33
N GLU A 188 13.36 20.91 -0.78
CA GLU A 188 13.87 21.45 -2.05
C GLU A 188 13.01 21.00 -3.25
N ASN A 189 13.16 21.70 -4.37
CA ASN A 189 12.48 21.40 -5.64
C ASN A 189 13.49 21.09 -6.76
N TYR A 190 13.10 20.20 -7.67
CA TYR A 190 13.91 19.81 -8.81
C TYR A 190 13.06 19.67 -10.07
N GLU A 191 13.49 20.24 -11.19
CA GLU A 191 12.77 20.10 -12.47
C GLU A 191 12.94 18.70 -13.08
N THR A 192 14.10 18.08 -12.85
CA THR A 192 14.45 16.73 -13.31
C THR A 192 14.92 15.87 -12.14
N LEU A 193 14.99 14.55 -12.33
CA LEU A 193 15.45 13.65 -11.28
C LEU A 193 16.88 14.04 -10.84
N PRO A 194 17.11 14.39 -9.57
CA PRO A 194 18.43 14.86 -9.14
C PRO A 194 19.43 13.70 -9.08
N GLU A 195 20.71 13.98 -9.36
CA GLU A 195 21.78 12.97 -9.32
C GLU A 195 21.97 12.35 -7.94
N VAL A 196 21.65 13.10 -6.88
CA VAL A 196 21.69 12.64 -5.48
C VAL A 196 20.54 11.69 -5.13
N ALA A 197 19.56 11.49 -6.03
CA ALA A 197 18.44 10.60 -5.79
C ALA A 197 18.90 9.14 -5.62
N LYS A 198 18.20 8.40 -4.75
CA LYS A 198 18.40 6.95 -4.63
C LYS A 198 17.97 6.16 -5.87
N PHE A 199 17.29 6.81 -6.81
CA PHE A 199 16.80 6.22 -8.06
C PHE A 199 17.70 6.63 -9.22
N LYS A 200 18.10 5.66 -10.06
CA LYS A 200 18.97 5.93 -11.22
C LYS A 200 18.23 6.51 -12.42
N SER A 201 16.90 6.39 -12.44
CA SER A 201 16.06 6.82 -13.56
C SER A 201 14.62 7.00 -13.12
N TYR A 202 13.85 7.78 -13.88
CA TYR A 202 12.40 7.87 -13.68
C TYR A 202 11.73 6.50 -13.79
N LYS A 203 12.22 5.62 -14.67
CA LYS A 203 11.72 4.23 -14.80
C LYS A 203 11.85 3.44 -13.50
N ASP A 204 12.96 3.57 -12.78
CA ASP A 204 13.17 2.92 -11.48
C ASP A 204 12.21 3.48 -10.43
N LEU A 205 11.94 4.80 -10.45
CA LEU A 205 10.97 5.45 -9.58
C LEU A 205 9.53 4.99 -9.88
N ARG A 206 9.12 4.93 -11.16
CA ARG A 206 7.81 4.39 -11.55
C ARG A 206 7.64 2.95 -11.05
N ARG A 207 8.70 2.14 -11.19
CA ARG A 207 8.71 0.76 -10.69
C ARG A 207 8.60 0.72 -9.17
N HIS A 208 9.28 1.62 -8.46
CA HIS A 208 9.15 1.77 -7.01
C HIS A 208 7.70 2.06 -6.59
N TRP A 209 7.06 3.07 -7.17
CA TRP A 209 5.68 3.43 -6.84
C TRP A 209 4.69 2.29 -7.12
N LYS A 210 4.85 1.61 -8.25
CA LYS A 210 4.06 0.41 -8.58
C LYS A 210 4.27 -0.70 -7.55
N ASN A 211 5.53 -0.96 -7.21
CA ASN A 211 5.90 -2.10 -6.39
C ASN A 211 5.68 -1.88 -4.89
N ILE A 212 5.75 -0.65 -4.40
CA ILE A 212 5.65 -0.32 -2.98
C ILE A 212 4.26 0.18 -2.62
N HIS A 213 3.67 1.04 -3.46
CA HIS A 213 2.39 1.70 -3.19
C HIS A 213 1.23 1.16 -4.05
N GLY A 214 1.52 0.38 -5.11
CA GLY A 214 0.50 -0.07 -6.06
C GLY A 214 0.05 1.01 -7.05
N TYR A 215 0.69 2.17 -7.06
CA TYR A 215 0.32 3.30 -7.90
C TYR A 215 1.00 3.24 -9.26
N ARG A 216 0.29 3.67 -10.31
CA ARG A 216 0.86 3.81 -11.65
C ARG A 216 1.19 5.27 -11.91
N LEU A 217 2.48 5.58 -11.90
CA LEU A 217 2.95 6.89 -12.36
C LEU A 217 2.85 6.99 -13.90
N PRO A 218 2.61 8.20 -14.44
CA PRO A 218 2.59 8.45 -15.89
C PRO A 218 3.93 8.10 -16.55
N GLU A 219 3.95 8.03 -17.89
CA GLU A 219 5.19 7.78 -18.63
C GLU A 219 6.04 9.03 -18.76
N GLU A 220 5.37 10.19 -18.84
CA GLU A 220 5.98 11.52 -18.84
C GLU A 220 6.53 11.84 -17.45
N GLU A 221 7.77 12.32 -17.43
CA GLU A 221 8.44 12.76 -16.22
C GLU A 221 7.84 14.09 -15.72
N THR A 222 7.90 14.31 -14.41
CA THR A 222 7.42 15.52 -13.73
C THR A 222 8.52 16.07 -12.84
N SER A 223 8.36 17.30 -12.37
CA SER A 223 9.20 17.85 -11.29
C SER A 223 9.09 17.03 -9.99
N TYR A 224 10.10 17.19 -9.14
CA TYR A 224 10.27 16.47 -7.90
C TYR A 224 10.47 17.42 -6.73
N TYR A 225 10.20 16.90 -5.54
CA TYR A 225 10.43 17.59 -4.29
C TYR A 225 11.12 16.64 -3.31
N THR A 226 12.14 17.13 -2.61
CA THR A 226 12.56 16.50 -1.37
C THR A 226 11.60 16.91 -0.27
N ILE A 227 11.13 15.93 0.50
CA ILE A 227 10.09 16.09 1.49
C ILE A 227 10.61 15.62 2.84
N GLN A 228 10.54 16.52 3.80
CA GLN A 228 10.96 16.30 5.17
C GLN A 228 9.76 15.88 6.03
N PHE A 229 9.76 14.62 6.46
CA PHE A 229 8.81 14.11 7.45
C PHE A 229 9.29 14.42 8.88
N TRP A 230 8.37 14.35 9.84
CA TRP A 230 8.72 14.50 11.25
C TRP A 230 9.77 13.46 11.67
N ARG A 231 10.97 13.93 12.05
CA ARG A 231 12.13 13.11 12.49
C ARG A 231 12.62 12.07 11.46
N GLY A 232 12.34 12.25 10.18
CA GLY A 232 12.87 11.41 9.10
C GLY A 232 14.03 12.07 8.35
N GLU A 233 14.68 11.33 7.47
CA GLU A 233 15.53 11.92 6.43
C GLU A 233 14.66 12.46 5.29
N PRO A 234 15.09 13.51 4.54
CA PRO A 234 14.39 13.95 3.35
C PRO A 234 14.25 12.82 2.33
N LEU A 235 13.06 12.70 1.75
CA LEU A 235 12.73 11.69 0.76
C LEU A 235 12.23 12.35 -0.53
N LEU A 236 12.63 11.82 -1.67
CA LEU A 236 12.27 12.38 -2.98
C LEU A 236 10.90 11.87 -3.44
N TYR A 237 10.01 12.79 -3.80
CA TYR A 237 8.67 12.50 -4.32
C TYR A 237 8.40 13.23 -5.65
N PRO A 238 7.74 12.59 -6.62
CA PRO A 238 7.16 13.28 -7.78
C PRO A 238 6.11 14.31 -7.35
N LYS A 239 5.99 15.44 -8.05
CA LYS A 239 4.97 16.48 -7.83
C LYS A 239 3.55 15.91 -7.71
N LEU A 240 3.19 15.00 -8.62
CA LEU A 240 1.87 14.36 -8.68
C LEU A 240 1.52 13.51 -7.43
N CYS A 241 2.50 13.18 -6.59
CA CYS A 241 2.29 12.44 -5.35
C CYS A 241 2.17 13.34 -4.10
N VAL A 242 2.10 14.66 -4.30
CA VAL A 242 2.09 15.68 -3.24
C VAL A 242 0.88 16.58 -3.42
N ILE A 243 0.17 16.86 -2.32
CA ILE A 243 -1.01 17.73 -2.31
C ILE A 243 -1.00 18.64 -1.08
N ARG A 244 -1.59 19.84 -1.15
CA ARG A 244 -1.63 20.78 0.00
C ARG A 244 -2.59 20.32 1.10
N ASN A 245 -3.75 19.82 0.68
CA ASN A 245 -4.88 19.57 1.56
C ASN A 245 -5.29 18.11 1.52
N PHE A 246 -6.12 17.70 2.48
CA PHE A 246 -6.81 16.42 2.35
C PHE A 246 -7.70 16.43 1.10
N PRO A 247 -7.89 15.26 0.46
CA PRO A 247 -8.84 15.12 -0.62
C PRO A 247 -10.25 15.54 -0.16
N ILE A 248 -10.99 16.21 -1.04
CA ILE A 248 -12.41 16.46 -0.80
C ILE A 248 -13.15 15.15 -1.04
N VAL A 249 -13.89 14.71 -0.02
CA VAL A 249 -14.70 13.49 -0.08
C VAL A 249 -16.17 13.87 -0.11
N THR A 250 -16.90 13.45 -1.14
CA THR A 250 -18.34 13.68 -1.26
C THR A 250 -19.07 12.34 -1.25
N PRO A 251 -19.96 12.08 -0.26
CA PRO A 251 -20.78 10.87 -0.25
C PRO A 251 -21.67 10.78 -1.50
N VAL A 252 -21.80 9.57 -2.06
CA VAL A 252 -22.75 9.32 -3.14
C VAL A 252 -24.13 9.00 -2.53
N PRO A 253 -25.23 9.60 -2.99
CA PRO A 253 -26.57 9.27 -2.50
C PRO A 253 -26.88 7.77 -2.69
N LYS A 254 -27.50 7.15 -1.67
CA LYS A 254 -27.84 5.70 -1.67
C LYS A 254 -28.58 5.22 -2.92
N SER A 255 -29.44 6.07 -3.50
CA SER A 255 -30.17 5.75 -4.74
C SER A 255 -29.27 5.51 -5.95
N LEU A 256 -28.07 6.10 -5.97
CA LEU A 256 -27.07 5.96 -7.04
C LEU A 256 -26.00 4.91 -6.74
N GLU A 257 -25.91 4.42 -5.48
CA GLU A 257 -24.95 3.39 -5.09
C GLU A 257 -25.25 2.03 -5.73
N ILE A 258 -26.53 1.66 -5.82
CA ILE A 258 -26.98 0.34 -6.32
C ILE A 258 -26.65 0.17 -7.82
N LEU A 259 -26.74 1.24 -8.60
CA LEU A 259 -26.49 1.23 -10.05
C LEU A 259 -25.01 1.03 -10.42
N LYS A 260 -24.08 1.49 -9.58
CA LYS A 260 -22.63 1.48 -9.89
C LYS A 260 -21.87 0.25 -9.41
N LEU A 261 -22.47 -0.57 -8.55
CA LEU A 261 -21.82 -1.77 -8.01
C LEU A 261 -22.12 -3.04 -8.82
N LEU A 262 -23.01 -2.95 -9.81
CA LEU A 262 -23.39 -4.04 -10.72
C LEU A 262 -22.71 -3.96 -12.09
N GLU A 263 -21.92 -2.90 -12.34
CA GLU A 263 -21.10 -2.68 -13.55
C GLU A 263 -19.61 -2.88 -13.25
#